data_AF-A0A497GZ82-F1
#
_entry.id   AF-A0A497GZ82-F1
#
_cell.length_a   1.000
_cell.length_b   1.000
_cell.length_c   1.000
_cell.angle_alpha   90.00
_cell.angle_beta   90.00
_cell.angle_gamma   90.00
#
_symmetry.space_group_name_H-M   'P 1'
#
loop_
_entity.id
_entity.type
_entity.pdbx_description
1 polymer ?
#
loop_
_entity_poly.entity_id
_entity_poly.type
_entity_poly.pdbx_seq_one_letter_code
_entity_poly.pdbx_strand_id
1 'polypeptide(L)'
;MNVEERLRELEEAYRARYGEDAVVRIQDNGPIKNTPYRNVQIWYRNDEGVVKCNSEVYLFIDDAGNAEWYGRDPTKLPERRVPFSDILEEKIHEEMKKGAILYGEVLSVNERAERARVFIKTETEEGVYIVGVDEAGKL
;
A
#
# COMPACT_ATOMS: atom_id res chain seq x y z
N MET A 1 -5.60 17.82 -9.83
CA MET A 1 -5.09 18.98 -9.08
C MET A 1 -3.68 18.67 -8.64
N ASN A 2 -2.76 19.63 -8.75
CA ASN A 2 -1.39 19.44 -8.26
C ASN A 2 -1.31 19.63 -6.74
N VAL A 3 -0.14 19.39 -6.15
CA VAL A 3 0.07 19.53 -4.70
C VAL A 3 -0.20 20.96 -4.22
N GLU A 4 0.26 21.98 -4.94
CA GLU A 4 0.07 23.38 -4.53
C GLU A 4 -1.41 23.75 -4.46
N GLU A 5 -2.22 23.30 -5.41
CA GLU A 5 -3.66 23.51 -5.43
C GLU A 5 -4.33 22.83 -4.22
N ARG A 6 -3.88 21.63 -3.83
CA ARG A 6 -4.35 20.97 -2.61
C ARG A 6 -3.93 21.70 -1.34
N LEU A 7 -2.72 22.24 -1.27
CA LEU A 7 -2.29 23.02 -0.12
C LEU A 7 -3.11 24.31 0.03
N ARG A 8 -3.49 24.96 -1.07
CA ARG A 8 -4.41 26.11 -1.05
C ARG A 8 -5.81 25.72 -0.60
N GLU A 9 -6.35 24.61 -1.10
CA GLU A 9 -7.64 24.07 -0.66
C GLU A 9 -7.66 23.80 0.86
N LEU A 10 -6.55 23.25 1.40
CA LEU A 10 -6.39 23.04 2.84
C LEU A 10 -6.38 24.37 3.61
N GLU A 11 -5.62 25.35 3.14
CA GLU A 11 -5.55 26.68 3.74
C GLU A 11 -6.94 27.34 3.79
N GLU A 12 -7.66 27.33 2.66
CA GLU A 12 -9.01 27.85 2.53
C GLU A 12 -9.99 27.13 3.46
N ALA A 13 -9.90 25.80 3.58
CA ALA A 13 -10.75 25.03 4.48
C ALA A 13 -10.55 25.42 5.96
N TYR A 14 -9.31 25.68 6.38
CA TYR A 14 -9.03 26.13 7.75
C TYR A 14 -9.42 27.59 7.97
N ARG A 15 -9.23 28.47 6.97
CA ARG A 15 -9.72 29.85 7.03
C ARG A 15 -11.25 29.92 7.13
N ALA A 16 -11.94 29.15 6.30
CA ALA A 16 -13.40 29.08 6.32
C ALA A 16 -13.93 28.57 7.66
N ARG A 17 -13.17 27.69 8.35
CA ARG A 17 -13.58 27.12 9.63
C ARG A 17 -13.26 28.01 10.85
N TYR A 18 -12.08 28.59 10.89
CA TYR A 18 -11.53 29.26 12.10
C TYR A 18 -11.26 30.76 11.90
N GLY A 19 -11.52 31.31 10.71
CA GLY A 19 -11.31 32.71 10.34
C GLY A 19 -10.07 32.95 9.47
N GLU A 20 -10.02 34.10 8.79
CA GLU A 20 -8.98 34.46 7.82
C GLU A 20 -7.54 34.37 8.37
N ASP A 21 -7.35 34.73 9.64
CA ASP A 21 -6.06 34.72 10.33
C ASP A 21 -5.76 33.39 11.05
N ALA A 22 -6.53 32.33 10.78
CA ALA A 22 -6.38 31.07 11.49
C ALA A 22 -5.12 30.31 11.11
N VAL A 23 -4.72 30.33 9.84
CA VAL A 23 -3.58 29.54 9.37
C VAL A 23 -2.27 30.24 9.72
N VAL A 24 -1.49 29.60 10.59
CA VAL A 24 -0.17 30.10 11.02
C VAL A 24 0.90 29.64 10.05
N ARG A 25 0.85 28.37 9.65
CA ARG A 25 1.83 27.75 8.75
C ARG A 25 1.28 26.48 8.13
N ILE A 26 1.60 26.28 6.86
CA ILE A 26 1.50 24.97 6.19
C ILE A 26 2.91 24.53 5.81
N GLN A 27 3.23 23.27 6.03
CA GLN A 27 4.52 22.68 5.66
C GLN A 27 4.27 21.37 4.92
N ASP A 28 4.76 21.31 3.68
CA ASP A 28 4.94 20.05 2.96
C ASP A 28 6.23 19.39 3.45
N ASN A 29 6.10 18.25 4.12
CA ASN A 29 7.24 17.47 4.60
C ASN A 29 7.83 16.56 3.52
N GLY A 30 7.25 16.58 2.32
CA GLY A 30 7.72 15.81 1.18
C GLY A 30 7.18 14.37 1.16
N PRO A 31 7.74 13.54 0.27
CA PRO A 31 7.29 12.17 0.05
C PRO A 31 7.63 11.26 1.23
N ILE A 32 6.71 10.37 1.55
CA ILE A 32 6.92 9.27 2.49
C ILE A 32 7.67 8.16 1.74
N LYS A 33 8.81 7.74 2.30
CA LYS A 33 9.75 6.79 1.67
C LYS A 33 9.03 5.53 1.17
N ASN A 34 9.31 5.15 -0.07
CA ASN A 34 8.77 3.96 -0.75
C ASN A 34 7.24 3.94 -0.88
N THR A 35 6.59 5.10 -0.92
CA THR A 35 5.15 5.19 -1.11
C THR A 35 4.78 6.33 -2.07
N PRO A 36 3.58 6.28 -2.69
CA PRO A 36 3.06 7.38 -3.50
C PRO A 36 2.50 8.53 -2.65
N TYR A 37 2.75 8.58 -1.34
CA TYR A 37 2.15 9.55 -0.43
C TYR A 37 3.10 10.68 -0.03
N ARG A 38 2.55 11.85 0.27
CA ARG A 38 3.23 12.98 0.89
C ARG A 38 2.61 13.31 2.24
N ASN A 39 3.42 13.79 3.18
CA ASN A 39 2.94 14.26 4.47
C ASN A 39 2.91 15.80 4.49
N VAL A 40 1.82 16.34 5.01
CA VAL A 40 1.62 17.77 5.20
C VAL A 40 1.32 18.03 6.67
N GLN A 41 1.85 19.13 7.20
CA GLN A 41 1.53 19.64 8.52
C GLN A 41 0.91 21.02 8.40
N ILE A 42 -0.14 21.26 9.20
CA ILE A 42 -0.77 22.58 9.30
C ILE A 42 -0.83 23.02 10.76
N TRP A 43 -0.31 24.21 11.03
CA TRP A 43 -0.46 24.91 12.29
C TRP A 43 -1.56 25.96 12.12
N TYR A 44 -2.56 25.91 12.99
CA TYR A 44 -3.71 26.80 12.95
C TYR A 44 -4.12 27.24 14.35
N ARG A 45 -4.70 28.43 14.45
CA ARG A 45 -5.33 28.95 15.67
C ARG A 45 -6.79 28.46 15.71
N ASN A 46 -7.18 27.77 16.77
CA ASN A 46 -8.58 27.37 16.98
C ASN A 46 -9.43 28.54 17.52
N ASP A 47 -10.72 28.29 17.74
CA ASP A 47 -11.69 29.28 18.23
C ASP A 47 -11.32 29.86 19.62
N GLU A 48 -10.49 29.17 20.40
CA GLU A 48 -10.02 29.59 21.72
C GLU A 48 -8.72 30.41 21.64
N GLY A 49 -8.19 30.66 20.44
CA GLY A 49 -6.92 31.36 20.23
C GLY A 49 -5.68 30.48 20.42
N VAL A 50 -5.85 29.17 20.62
CA VAL A 50 -4.76 28.21 20.82
C VAL A 50 -4.22 27.73 19.48
N VAL A 51 -2.90 27.76 19.31
CA VAL A 51 -2.23 27.19 18.14
C VAL A 51 -2.18 25.67 18.28
N LYS A 52 -2.80 24.96 17.34
CA LYS A 52 -2.77 23.50 17.18
C LYS A 52 -1.98 23.12 15.94
N CYS A 53 -1.40 21.93 15.95
CA CYS A 53 -0.79 21.31 14.78
C CYS A 53 -1.61 20.08 14.39
N ASN A 54 -2.03 20.00 13.12
CA ASN A 54 -2.51 18.77 12.53
C ASN A 54 -1.40 18.19 11.64
N SER A 55 -0.87 17.05 12.05
CA SER A 55 0.19 16.32 11.34
C SER A 55 -0.29 15.08 10.60
N GLU A 56 -1.58 14.78 10.67
CA GLU A 56 -2.19 13.62 10.02
C GLU A 56 -2.86 14.01 8.70
N VAL A 57 -2.20 14.90 7.95
CA VAL A 57 -2.64 15.31 6.61
C VAL A 57 -1.75 14.62 5.58
N TYR A 58 -2.36 13.84 4.71
CA TYR A 58 -1.66 13.05 3.70
C TYR A 58 -2.26 13.29 2.33
N LEU A 59 -1.39 13.31 1.32
CA LEU A 59 -1.76 13.39 -0.08
C LEU A 59 -1.30 12.12 -0.79
N PHE A 60 -2.18 11.46 -1.53
CA PHE A 60 -1.84 10.46 -2.54
C PHE A 60 -1.44 11.18 -3.83
N ILE A 61 -0.33 10.76 -4.45
CA ILE A 61 0.14 11.27 -5.73
C ILE A 61 0.08 10.14 -6.76
N ASP A 62 -0.70 10.32 -7.82
CA ASP A 62 -0.79 9.35 -8.91
C ASP A 62 0.41 9.44 -9.88
N ASP A 63 0.49 8.51 -10.84
CA ASP A 63 1.57 8.46 -11.84
C ASP A 63 1.58 9.68 -12.77
N ALA A 64 0.48 10.44 -12.85
CA ALA A 64 0.35 11.66 -13.63
C ALA A 64 0.68 12.94 -12.82
N GLY A 65 1.00 12.79 -11.52
CA GLY A 65 1.30 13.91 -10.62
C GLY A 65 0.08 14.60 -10.01
N ASN A 66 -1.11 14.02 -10.13
CA ASN A 66 -2.31 14.52 -9.45
C ASN A 66 -2.27 14.15 -7.97
N ALA A 67 -2.66 15.11 -7.14
CA ALA A 67 -2.74 14.96 -5.70
C ALA A 67 -4.19 14.81 -5.22
N GLU A 68 -4.43 13.86 -4.31
CA GLU A 68 -5.72 13.62 -3.65
C GLU A 68 -5.58 13.46 -2.14
N TRP A 69 -6.57 13.91 -1.38
CA TRP A 69 -6.57 13.76 0.08
C TRP A 69 -6.65 12.31 0.51
N TYR A 70 -5.82 11.94 1.48
CA TYR A 70 -5.80 10.62 2.06
C TYR A 70 -6.04 10.69 3.58
N GLY A 71 -7.20 10.19 4.02
CA GLY A 71 -7.71 10.38 5.37
C GLY A 71 -7.16 9.41 6.43
N ARG A 72 -6.10 8.66 6.13
CA ARG A 72 -5.47 7.73 7.08
C ARG A 72 -3.96 7.75 6.92
N ASP A 73 -3.26 7.46 8.00
CA ASP A 73 -1.80 7.33 7.99
C ASP A 73 -1.36 6.22 7.02
N PRO A 74 -0.71 6.58 5.89
CA PRO A 74 -0.30 5.62 4.88
C PRO A 74 0.85 4.71 5.35
N THR A 75 1.52 5.05 6.46
CA THR A 75 2.55 4.19 7.07
C THR A 75 1.96 3.07 7.92
N LYS A 76 0.67 3.16 8.26
CA LYS A 76 -0.06 2.16 9.05
C LYS A 76 -0.97 1.30 8.17
N LEU A 77 -0.82 1.38 6.85
CA LEU A 77 -1.48 0.44 5.97
C LEU A 77 -0.93 -0.95 6.26
N PRO A 78 -1.79 -1.98 6.37
CA PRO A 78 -1.29 -3.35 6.36
C PRO A 78 -0.43 -3.50 5.10
N GLU A 79 0.79 -4.01 5.26
CA GLU A 79 1.60 -4.36 4.10
C GLU A 79 0.73 -5.19 3.17
N ARG A 80 0.64 -4.77 1.91
CA ARG A 80 -0.03 -5.56 0.88
C ARG A 80 0.87 -6.77 0.64
N ARG A 81 0.75 -7.79 1.50
CA ARG A 81 1.36 -9.09 1.26
C ARG A 81 0.69 -9.65 0.01
N VAL A 82 1.49 -9.98 -0.97
CA VAL A 82 1.04 -10.84 -2.08
C VAL A 82 0.53 -12.13 -1.43
N PRO A 83 -0.72 -12.54 -1.68
CA PRO A 83 -1.24 -13.81 -1.17
C PRO A 83 -0.30 -14.95 -1.55
N PHE A 84 -0.09 -15.90 -0.65
CA PHE A 84 0.75 -17.06 -0.91
C PHE A 84 0.22 -17.87 -2.10
N SER A 85 -1.11 -17.90 -2.31
CA SER A 85 -1.74 -18.44 -3.52
C SER A 85 -1.19 -17.82 -4.79
N ASP A 86 -1.06 -16.48 -4.84
CA ASP A 86 -0.66 -15.77 -6.05
C ASP A 86 0.82 -16.06 -6.37
N ILE A 87 1.66 -16.13 -5.34
CA ILE A 87 3.08 -16.51 -5.50
C ILE A 87 3.19 -17.95 -6.02
N LEU A 88 2.36 -18.86 -5.52
CA LEU A 88 2.32 -20.25 -5.96
C LEU A 88 1.84 -20.40 -7.40
N GLU A 89 0.78 -19.70 -7.78
CA GLU A 89 0.24 -19.72 -9.14
C GLU A 89 1.26 -19.18 -10.15
N GLU A 90 1.94 -18.08 -9.81
CA GLU A 90 3.02 -17.54 -10.63
C GLU A 90 4.15 -18.56 -10.79
N LYS A 91 4.55 -19.22 -9.71
CA LYS A 91 5.60 -20.24 -9.74
C LYS A 91 5.21 -21.45 -10.58
N ILE A 92 3.99 -21.97 -10.44
CA ILE A 92 3.47 -23.07 -11.27
C ILE A 92 3.50 -22.67 -12.75
N HIS A 93 3.06 -21.46 -13.08
CA HIS A 93 3.07 -20.95 -14.44
C HIS A 93 4.48 -20.82 -15.02
N GLU A 94 5.45 -20.37 -14.22
CA GLU A 94 6.86 -20.35 -14.62
C GLU A 94 7.40 -21.74 -14.93
N GLU A 95 7.13 -22.73 -14.07
CA GLU A 95 7.60 -24.10 -14.27
C GLU A 95 6.90 -24.76 -15.47
N MET A 96 5.63 -24.44 -15.73
CA MET A 96 4.94 -24.85 -16.95
C MET A 96 5.58 -24.25 -18.20
N LYS A 97 5.93 -22.94 -18.18
CA LYS A 97 6.63 -22.29 -19.29
C LYS A 97 8.02 -22.87 -19.57
N LYS A 98 8.73 -23.31 -18.53
CA LYS A 98 10.04 -23.99 -18.65
C LYS A 98 9.90 -25.42 -19.16
N GLY A 99 8.68 -25.98 -19.19
CA GLY A 99 8.43 -27.38 -19.52
C GLY A 99 8.82 -28.36 -18.41
N ALA A 100 9.08 -27.87 -17.18
CA ALA A 100 9.42 -28.73 -16.05
C ALA A 100 8.21 -29.50 -15.53
N ILE A 101 7.02 -28.89 -15.65
CA ILE A 101 5.74 -29.52 -15.34
C ILE A 101 4.78 -29.31 -16.52
N LEU A 102 3.89 -30.28 -16.76
CA LEU A 102 2.84 -30.19 -17.78
C LEU A 102 1.59 -29.48 -17.26
N TYR A 103 1.30 -29.63 -15.97
CA TYR A 103 0.14 -29.04 -15.32
C TYR A 103 0.38 -28.91 -13.81
N GLY A 104 -0.16 -27.85 -13.20
CA GLY A 104 -0.21 -27.69 -11.76
C GLY A 104 -1.50 -27.00 -11.31
N GLU A 105 -2.05 -27.43 -10.18
CA GLU A 105 -3.27 -26.87 -9.60
C GLU A 105 -3.14 -26.75 -8.08
N VAL A 106 -3.46 -25.58 -7.54
CA VAL A 106 -3.51 -25.36 -6.09
C VAL A 106 -4.83 -25.90 -5.56
N LEU A 107 -4.78 -26.99 -4.77
CA LEU A 107 -5.98 -27.64 -4.23
C LEU A 107 -6.48 -26.98 -2.94
N SER A 108 -5.55 -26.51 -2.11
CA SER A 108 -5.85 -25.84 -0.84
C SER A 108 -4.68 -25.03 -0.37
N VAL A 109 -4.93 -23.84 0.17
CA VAL A 109 -3.89 -22.92 0.67
C VAL A 109 -4.17 -22.53 2.12
N ASN A 110 -3.11 -22.44 2.93
CA ASN A 110 -3.11 -21.81 4.24
C ASN A 110 -2.22 -20.57 4.18
N GLU A 111 -2.84 -19.43 3.91
CA GLU A 111 -2.18 -18.12 3.79
C GLU A 111 -1.35 -17.74 5.03
N ARG A 112 -1.81 -18.12 6.23
CA ARG A 112 -1.13 -17.77 7.47
C ARG A 112 0.13 -18.59 7.71
N ALA A 113 0.10 -19.86 7.31
CA ALA A 113 1.22 -20.78 7.48
C ALA A 113 2.12 -20.85 6.25
N GLU A 114 1.78 -20.12 5.17
CA GLU A 114 2.47 -20.13 3.88
C GLU A 114 2.71 -21.57 3.39
N ARG A 115 1.64 -22.38 3.42
CA ARG A 115 1.63 -23.80 3.02
C ARG A 115 0.42 -24.10 2.14
N ALA A 116 0.61 -24.94 1.13
CA ALA A 116 -0.44 -25.38 0.24
C ALA A 116 -0.32 -26.86 -0.13
N ARG A 117 -1.43 -27.44 -0.57
CA ARG A 117 -1.46 -28.72 -1.28
C ARG A 117 -1.61 -28.41 -2.76
N VAL A 118 -0.69 -28.89 -3.57
CA VAL A 118 -0.66 -28.62 -5.01
C VAL A 118 -0.60 -29.95 -5.74
N PHE A 119 -1.49 -30.14 -6.70
CA PHE A 119 -1.39 -31.22 -7.66
C PHE A 119 -0.41 -30.82 -8.77
N ILE A 120 0.55 -31.69 -9.09
CA ILE A 120 1.52 -31.48 -10.16
C ILE A 120 1.52 -32.70 -11.06
N LYS A 121 1.55 -32.47 -12.38
CA LYS A 121 1.74 -33.49 -13.40
C LYS A 121 2.97 -33.13 -14.24
N THR A 122 3.89 -34.08 -14.37
CA THR A 122 5.04 -34.04 -15.28
C THR A 122 4.83 -35.05 -16.41
N GLU A 123 5.83 -35.23 -17.27
CA GLU A 123 5.79 -36.29 -18.29
C GLU A 123 5.82 -37.71 -17.68
N THR A 124 6.42 -37.87 -16.50
CA THR A 124 6.71 -39.19 -15.90
C THR A 124 5.92 -39.46 -14.62
N GLU A 125 5.41 -38.44 -13.95
CA GLU A 125 4.78 -38.56 -12.64
C GLU A 125 3.56 -37.63 -12.51
N GLU A 126 2.60 -38.03 -11.67
CA GLU A 126 1.58 -37.13 -11.17
C GLU A 126 1.33 -37.39 -9.67
N GLY A 127 1.08 -36.33 -8.91
CA GLY A 127 0.94 -36.43 -7.48
C GLY A 127 0.46 -35.15 -6.81
N VAL A 128 0.05 -35.28 -5.54
CA VAL A 128 -0.28 -34.15 -4.67
C VAL A 128 0.88 -33.93 -3.71
N TYR A 129 1.45 -32.74 -3.75
CA TYR A 129 2.59 -32.33 -2.95
C TYR A 129 2.16 -31.27 -1.93
N ILE A 130 2.83 -31.26 -0.78
CA ILE A 130 2.72 -30.17 0.18
C ILE A 130 3.89 -29.23 -0.09
N VAL A 131 3.57 -28.00 -0.47
CA VAL A 131 4.54 -26.95 -0.76
C VAL A 131 4.41 -25.83 0.26
N GLY A 132 5.50 -25.16 0.58
CA GLY A 132 5.53 -24.08 1.54
C GLY A 132 6.85 -23.33 1.46
N VAL A 133 6.88 -22.16 2.09
CA VAL A 133 8.07 -21.32 2.12
C VAL A 133 9.08 -21.89 3.13
N ASP A 134 10.34 -22.02 2.73
CA ASP A 134 11.44 -22.45 3.61
C ASP A 134 11.84 -21.35 4.60
N GLU A 135 12.75 -21.66 5.54
CA GLU A 135 13.22 -20.69 6.54
C GLU A 135 13.92 -19.46 5.93
N ALA A 136 14.31 -19.53 4.65
CA ALA A 136 14.96 -18.46 3.89
C ALA A 136 13.97 -17.66 3.02
N GLY A 137 12.67 -17.95 3.07
CA GLY A 137 11.68 -17.23 2.28
C GLY A 137 11.52 -17.75 0.84
N LYS A 138 12.03 -18.94 0.52
CA LYS A 138 11.93 -19.53 -0.83
C LYS A 138 10.86 -20.63 -0.90
N LEU A 139 10.14 -20.61 -2.02
CA LEU A 139 9.24 -21.67 -2.48
C LEU A 139 10.01 -22.87 -3.06
#